data_AF-A0A9E7PM44-F1
#
_entry.id   AF-A0A9E7PM44-F1
#
_cell.length_a   1.000
_cell.length_b   1.000
_cell.length_c   1.000
_cell.angle_alpha   90.00
_cell.angle_beta   90.00
_cell.angle_gamma   90.00
#
_symmetry.space_group_name_H-M   'P 1'
#
loop_
_entity.id
_entity.type
_entity.pdbx_description
1 polymer ?
#
loop_
_entity_poly.entity_id
_entity_poly.type
_entity_poly.pdbx_seq_one_letter_code
_entity_poly.pdbx_strand_id
1 'polypeptide(L)'
;MEEKCEGSKSVTVSSGFTKIVSIAEKSLRYCLIAILLFWSCMLMFVFILNWEGWFFGIRIAGLYAGIYLFTEGLTALLLAVSVIRFPKKRVISGTLSLIFFSFILLDSGVTRQTLHPGSTSIPELFVIFSLIPILYLISCIGKEYSGKKYP
;
A
#
# COMPACT_ATOMS: atom_id res chain seq x y z
N MET A 1 -28.06 29.30 43.28
CA MET A 1 -26.98 28.34 43.64
C MET A 1 -27.27 27.04 42.91
N GLU A 2 -26.20 26.34 42.55
CA GLU A 2 -26.12 25.11 41.73
C GLU A 2 -25.99 25.30 40.22
N GLU A 3 -24.78 25.72 39.84
CA GLU A 3 -24.20 25.53 38.50
C GLU A 3 -23.52 24.15 38.51
N LYS A 4 -24.07 23.19 37.75
CA LYS A 4 -23.65 21.78 37.79
C LYS A 4 -22.65 21.49 36.66
N CYS A 5 -21.45 21.05 37.06
CA CYS A 5 -20.34 20.66 36.21
C CYS A 5 -20.68 19.46 35.30
N GLU A 6 -20.91 19.69 33.99
CA GLU A 6 -20.94 18.64 32.96
C GLU A 6 -19.87 18.78 31.86
N GLY A 7 -18.96 19.76 31.98
CA GLY A 7 -17.98 20.07 30.92
C GLY A 7 -16.70 19.22 30.88
N SER A 8 -16.41 18.35 31.86
CA SER A 8 -15.05 17.81 32.03
C SER A 8 -14.81 16.41 31.44
N LYS A 9 -15.86 15.62 31.18
CA LYS A 9 -15.70 14.22 30.70
C LYS A 9 -15.52 14.08 29.18
N SER A 10 -15.94 15.05 28.37
CA SER A 10 -15.84 14.94 26.90
C SER A 10 -14.43 15.22 26.37
N VAL A 11 -13.63 16.02 27.09
CA VAL A 11 -12.30 16.46 26.66
C VAL A 11 -11.25 15.33 26.81
N THR A 12 -11.39 14.48 27.82
CA THR A 12 -10.42 13.39 28.09
C THR A 12 -10.58 12.20 27.13
N VAL A 13 -11.82 11.87 26.74
CA VAL A 13 -12.10 10.79 25.77
C VAL A 13 -11.62 11.16 24.37
N SER A 14 -11.76 12.43 23.96
CA SER A 14 -11.26 12.94 22.68
C SER A 14 -9.73 12.87 22.57
N SER A 15 -9.01 13.12 23.67
CA SER A 15 -7.53 13.03 23.74
C SER A 15 -7.01 11.60 23.58
N GLY A 16 -7.70 10.59 24.15
CA GLY A 16 -7.34 9.18 23.97
C GLY A 16 -7.55 8.71 22.54
N PHE A 17 -8.69 9.06 21.94
CA PHE A 17 -9.06 8.65 20.59
C PHE A 17 -8.10 9.22 19.54
N THR A 18 -7.71 10.49 19.68
CA THR A 18 -6.75 11.13 18.76
C THR A 18 -5.36 10.50 18.82
N LYS A 19 -4.89 10.07 20.01
CA LYS A 19 -3.62 9.33 20.13
C LYS A 19 -3.66 7.97 19.43
N ILE A 20 -4.74 7.21 19.62
CA ILE A 20 -4.93 5.88 18.99
C ILE A 20 -4.95 6.02 17.47
N VAL A 21 -5.70 6.99 16.93
CA VAL A 21 -5.75 7.28 15.49
C VAL A 21 -4.36 7.67 14.95
N SER A 22 -3.58 8.44 15.71
CA SER A 22 -2.20 8.77 15.34
C SER A 22 -1.28 7.55 15.26
N ILE A 23 -1.42 6.62 16.21
CA ILE A 23 -0.61 5.40 16.26
C ILE A 23 -1.01 4.47 15.12
N ALA A 24 -2.31 4.30 14.88
CA ALA A 24 -2.85 3.50 13.78
C ALA A 24 -2.36 4.00 12.42
N GLU A 25 -2.36 5.32 12.18
CA GLU A 25 -1.84 5.89 10.92
C GLU A 25 -0.33 5.62 10.74
N LYS A 26 0.46 5.78 11.81
CA LYS A 26 1.89 5.44 11.76
C LYS A 26 2.08 3.96 11.44
N SER A 27 1.32 3.08 12.09
CA SER A 27 1.35 1.64 11.85
C SER A 27 0.99 1.33 10.39
N LEU A 28 -0.09 1.91 9.87
CA LEU A 28 -0.51 1.74 8.47
C LEU A 28 0.56 2.22 7.49
N ARG A 29 1.24 3.34 7.78
CA ARG A 29 2.34 3.82 6.96
C ARG A 29 3.51 2.84 6.94
N TYR A 30 3.89 2.29 8.10
CA TYR A 30 4.94 1.27 8.17
C TYR A 30 4.53 -0.02 7.46
N CYS A 31 3.29 -0.47 7.61
CA CYS A 31 2.76 -1.61 6.86
C CYS A 31 2.81 -1.38 5.35
N LEU A 32 2.41 -0.18 4.88
CA LEU A 32 2.48 0.18 3.46
C LEU A 32 3.92 0.13 2.93
N ILE A 33 4.87 0.69 3.67
CA ILE A 33 6.29 0.64 3.33
C ILE A 33 6.78 -0.81 3.29
N ALA A 34 6.45 -1.61 4.31
CA ALA A 34 6.87 -3.00 4.40
C ALA A 34 6.37 -3.82 3.20
N ILE A 35 5.11 -3.63 2.78
CA ILE A 35 4.54 -4.37 1.64
C ILE A 35 5.15 -3.90 0.32
N LEU A 36 5.37 -2.59 0.13
CA LEU A 36 6.04 -2.08 -1.08
C LEU A 36 7.47 -2.59 -1.19
N LEU A 37 8.22 -2.63 -0.07
CA LEU A 37 9.58 -3.19 -0.04
C LEU A 37 9.56 -4.70 -0.28
N PHE A 38 8.66 -5.43 0.40
CA PHE A 38 8.51 -6.86 0.22
C PHE A 38 8.17 -7.20 -1.25
N TRP A 39 7.24 -6.46 -1.85
CA TRP A 39 6.87 -6.61 -3.25
C TRP A 39 8.03 -6.33 -4.20
N SER A 40 8.76 -5.23 -3.97
CA SER A 40 9.96 -4.89 -4.74
C SER A 40 11.03 -5.99 -4.64
N CYS A 41 11.29 -6.51 -3.44
CA CYS A 41 12.22 -7.62 -3.24
C CYS A 41 11.76 -8.90 -3.95
N MET A 42 10.48 -9.24 -3.88
CA MET A 42 9.91 -10.40 -4.59
C MET A 42 10.10 -10.26 -6.11
N LEU A 43 9.77 -9.10 -6.68
CA LEU A 43 9.94 -8.85 -8.11
C LEU A 43 11.41 -8.87 -8.53
N MET A 44 12.32 -8.31 -7.71
CA MET A 44 13.76 -8.39 -7.96
C MET A 44 14.28 -9.83 -7.88
N PHE A 45 13.76 -10.64 -6.96
CA PHE A 45 14.10 -12.05 -6.88
C PHE A 45 13.64 -12.82 -8.13
N VAL A 46 12.39 -12.61 -8.56
CA VAL A 46 11.87 -13.22 -9.80
C VAL A 46 12.63 -12.72 -11.03
N PHE A 47 13.03 -11.44 -11.05
CA PHE A 47 13.90 -10.88 -12.08
C PHE A 47 15.24 -11.61 -12.15
N ILE A 48 15.91 -11.82 -11.02
CA ILE A 48 17.19 -12.55 -10.96
C ILE A 48 17.00 -13.98 -11.49
N LEU A 49 15.95 -14.69 -11.06
CA LEU A 49 15.66 -16.04 -11.57
C LEU A 49 15.38 -16.07 -13.07
N ASN A 50 14.60 -15.10 -13.58
CA ASN A 50 14.33 -14.99 -15.01
C ASN A 50 15.60 -14.67 -15.81
N TRP A 51 16.46 -13.80 -15.27
CA TRP A 51 17.74 -13.46 -15.87
C TRP A 51 18.70 -14.65 -15.90
N GLU A 52 18.85 -15.37 -14.78
CA GLU A 52 19.65 -16.59 -14.73
C GLU A 52 19.10 -17.65 -15.68
N GLY A 53 17.79 -17.88 -15.69
CA GLY A 53 17.15 -18.81 -16.62
C GLY A 53 17.44 -18.48 -18.08
N TRP A 54 17.32 -17.20 -18.44
CA TRP A 54 17.67 -16.71 -19.78
C TRP A 54 19.16 -16.92 -20.11
N PHE A 55 20.05 -16.61 -19.17
CA PHE A 55 21.50 -16.76 -19.35
C PHE A 55 21.93 -18.23 -19.53
N PHE A 56 21.31 -19.15 -18.79
CA PHE A 56 21.58 -20.60 -18.89
C PHE A 56 20.79 -21.30 -20.00
N GLY A 57 20.02 -20.56 -20.81
CA GLY A 57 19.26 -21.13 -21.92
C GLY A 57 18.05 -21.97 -21.52
N ILE A 58 17.65 -21.93 -20.25
CA ILE A 58 16.40 -22.51 -19.77
C ILE A 58 15.29 -21.54 -20.19
N ARG A 59 14.31 -22.01 -20.99
CA ARG A 59 13.20 -21.19 -21.50
C ARG A 59 12.37 -20.60 -20.35
N ILE A 60 12.78 -19.46 -19.82
CA ILE A 60 11.98 -18.59 -18.96
C ILE A 60 11.86 -17.27 -19.72
N ALA A 61 10.62 -16.91 -20.06
CA ALA A 61 10.01 -15.70 -20.64
C ALA A 61 10.80 -14.61 -21.42
N GLY A 62 12.14 -14.67 -21.51
CA GLY A 62 13.01 -13.81 -22.30
C GLY A 62 13.34 -12.48 -21.63
N LEU A 63 14.09 -11.65 -22.37
CA LEU A 63 14.52 -10.30 -21.97
C LEU A 63 13.34 -9.39 -21.61
N TYR A 64 12.24 -9.48 -22.37
CA TYR A 64 11.06 -8.61 -22.19
C TYR A 64 10.40 -8.78 -20.83
N ALA A 65 10.24 -10.03 -20.36
CA ALA A 65 9.70 -10.30 -19.03
C ALA A 65 10.64 -9.79 -17.93
N GLY A 66 11.96 -9.91 -18.13
CA GLY A 66 12.95 -9.36 -17.21
C GLY A 66 12.83 -7.84 -17.08
N ILE A 67 12.76 -7.11 -18.19
CA ILE A 67 12.61 -5.65 -18.18
C ILE A 67 11.29 -5.23 -17.50
N TYR A 68 10.20 -5.94 -17.76
CA TYR A 68 8.91 -5.70 -17.11
C TYR A 68 9.01 -5.86 -15.59
N LEU A 69 9.49 -7.01 -15.11
CA LEU A 69 9.66 -7.31 -13.68
C LEU A 69 10.58 -6.31 -12.98
N PHE A 70 11.69 -5.93 -13.64
CA PHE A 70 12.62 -4.94 -13.11
C PHE A 70 11.97 -3.56 -12.98
N THR A 71 11.26 -3.11 -14.01
CA THR A 71 10.61 -1.80 -14.02
C THR A 71 9.51 -1.72 -12.96
N GLU A 72 8.73 -2.79 -12.81
CA GLU A 72 7.68 -2.89 -11.80
C GLU A 72 8.26 -2.92 -10.38
N GLY A 73 9.33 -3.71 -10.16
CA GLY A 73 10.05 -3.77 -8.90
C GLY A 73 10.70 -2.44 -8.51
N LEU A 74 11.27 -1.73 -9.49
CA LEU A 74 11.83 -0.39 -9.32
C LEU A 74 10.74 0.64 -9.00
N THR A 75 9.57 0.54 -9.64
CA THR A 75 8.43 1.42 -9.37
C THR A 75 7.95 1.25 -7.93
N ALA A 76 7.80 0.00 -7.45
CA ALA A 76 7.48 -0.30 -6.05
C ALA A 76 8.51 0.29 -5.07
N LEU A 77 9.80 0.18 -5.39
CA LEU A 77 10.88 0.75 -4.58
C LEU A 77 10.81 2.28 -4.52
N LEU A 78 10.63 2.94 -5.66
CA LEU A 78 10.49 4.40 -5.75
C LEU A 78 9.26 4.89 -4.97
N LEU A 79 8.16 4.15 -5.04
CA LEU A 79 6.97 4.39 -4.21
C LEU A 79 7.28 4.28 -2.72
N ALA A 80 7.97 3.22 -2.28
CA ALA A 80 8.36 3.04 -0.88
C ALA A 80 9.25 4.22 -0.40
N VAL A 81 10.25 4.59 -1.19
CA VAL A 81 11.14 5.72 -0.88
C VAL A 81 10.36 7.04 -0.85
N SER A 82 9.40 7.23 -1.75
CA SER A 82 8.55 8.42 -1.76
C SER A 82 7.70 8.53 -0.48
N VAL A 83 7.11 7.41 -0.04
CA VAL A 83 6.34 7.34 1.22
C VAL A 83 7.23 7.65 2.43
N ILE A 84 8.50 7.22 2.44
CA ILE A 84 9.46 7.52 3.53
C ILE A 84 9.88 9.00 3.50
N ARG A 85 10.30 9.48 2.32
CA ARG A 85 11.01 10.76 2.15
C ARG A 85 10.08 11.98 2.15
N PHE A 86 8.81 11.83 1.74
CA PHE A 86 7.86 12.95 1.64
C PHE A 86 6.68 12.83 2.61
N PRO A 87 6.90 12.98 3.94
CA PRO A 87 5.85 12.88 4.95
C PRO A 87 4.81 14.01 4.89
N LYS A 88 5.06 15.09 4.12
CA LYS A 88 4.14 16.21 3.90
C LYS A 88 3.15 15.98 2.75
N LYS A 89 3.41 15.02 1.85
CA LYS A 89 2.56 14.71 0.69
C LYS A 89 1.87 13.34 0.85
N ARG A 90 1.30 13.08 2.04
CA ARG A 90 0.76 11.77 2.42
C ARG A 90 -0.35 11.31 1.48
N VAL A 91 -1.28 12.19 1.14
CA VAL A 91 -2.39 11.91 0.23
C VAL A 91 -1.87 11.48 -1.15
N ILE A 92 -0.95 12.25 -1.74
CA ILE A 92 -0.37 11.94 -3.05
C ILE A 92 0.32 10.56 -3.02
N SER A 93 1.14 10.29 -2.00
CA SER A 93 1.82 8.99 -1.87
C SER A 93 0.85 7.82 -1.66
N GLY A 94 -0.26 8.04 -0.94
CA GLY A 94 -1.31 7.06 -0.73
C GLY A 94 -2.07 6.76 -2.03
N THR A 95 -2.42 7.79 -2.80
CA THR A 95 -3.11 7.64 -4.08
C THR A 95 -2.24 6.90 -5.10
N LEU A 96 -0.97 7.26 -5.21
CA LEU A 96 0.00 6.58 -6.06
C LEU A 96 0.16 5.10 -5.69
N SER A 97 0.22 4.79 -4.40
CA SER A 97 0.27 3.40 -3.93
C SER A 97 -1.01 2.64 -4.26
N LEU A 98 -2.18 3.27 -4.09
CA LEU A 98 -3.47 2.66 -4.42
C LEU A 98 -3.59 2.35 -5.92
N ILE A 99 -3.15 3.28 -6.78
CA ILE A 99 -3.12 3.06 -8.24
C ILE A 99 -2.21 1.88 -8.58
N PHE A 100 -1.01 1.82 -7.98
CA PHE A 100 -0.06 0.73 -8.18
C PHE A 100 -0.63 -0.64 -7.78
N PHE A 101 -1.18 -0.77 -6.57
CA PHE A 101 -1.77 -2.04 -6.12
C PHE A 101 -3.04 -2.43 -6.90
N SER A 102 -3.81 -1.45 -7.39
CA SER A 102 -4.97 -1.72 -8.25
C SER A 102 -4.54 -2.31 -9.59
N PHE A 103 -3.44 -1.79 -10.16
CA PHE A 103 -2.90 -2.32 -11.41
C PHE A 103 -2.39 -3.76 -11.24
N ILE A 104 -1.66 -4.04 -10.15
CA ILE A 104 -1.20 -5.40 -9.80
C ILE A 104 -2.38 -6.36 -9.63
N LEU A 105 -3.45 -5.92 -8.97
CA LEU A 105 -4.66 -6.73 -8.79
C LEU A 105 -5.30 -7.11 -10.13
N LEU A 106 -5.39 -6.15 -11.06
CA LEU A 106 -5.92 -6.38 -12.39
C LEU A 106 -5.02 -7.35 -13.18
N ASP A 107 -3.71 -7.13 -13.17
CA ASP A 107 -2.74 -7.98 -13.87
C ASP A 107 -2.77 -9.42 -13.33
N SER A 108 -2.84 -9.58 -12.00
CA SER A 108 -2.98 -10.89 -11.35
C SER A 108 -4.31 -11.57 -11.68
N GLY A 109 -5.39 -10.80 -11.79
CA GLY A 109 -6.70 -11.30 -12.21
C GLY A 109 -6.68 -11.84 -13.63
N VAL A 110 -6.11 -11.08 -14.58
CA VAL A 110 -5.98 -11.47 -15.99
C VAL A 110 -5.09 -12.71 -16.13
N THR A 111 -3.94 -12.71 -15.45
CA THR A 111 -3.00 -13.84 -15.46
C THR A 111 -3.67 -15.12 -14.96
N ARG A 112 -4.43 -15.05 -13.86
CA ARG A 112 -5.12 -16.23 -13.30
C ARG A 112 -6.24 -16.75 -14.20
N GLN A 113 -6.99 -15.86 -14.85
CA GLN A 113 -8.01 -16.27 -15.84
C GLN A 113 -7.39 -16.98 -17.04
N THR A 114 -6.19 -16.56 -17.45
CA THR A 114 -5.45 -17.15 -18.56
C THR A 114 -4.89 -18.54 -18.20
N LEU A 115 -4.43 -18.73 -16.96
CA LEU A 115 -3.87 -20.00 -16.48
C LEU A 115 -4.93 -21.03 -16.06
N HIS A 116 -6.05 -20.59 -15.49
CA HIS A 116 -7.13 -21.46 -15.00
C HIS A 116 -8.50 -20.94 -15.45
N PRO A 117 -8.92 -21.25 -16.69
CA PRO A 117 -10.25 -20.87 -17.17
C PRO A 117 -11.32 -21.60 -16.34
N GLY A 118 -12.06 -20.86 -15.50
CA GLY A 118 -13.15 -21.38 -14.66
C GLY A 118 -12.97 -21.19 -13.15
N SER A 119 -11.79 -20.80 -12.66
CA SER A 119 -11.61 -20.43 -11.25
C SER A 119 -12.07 -18.98 -11.02
N THR A 120 -13.16 -18.80 -10.28
CA THR A 120 -13.68 -17.47 -9.86
C THR A 120 -13.00 -16.90 -8.62
N SER A 121 -12.09 -17.66 -7.99
CA SER A 121 -11.41 -17.20 -6.77
C SER A 121 -10.37 -16.13 -7.08
N ILE A 122 -10.51 -14.95 -6.46
CA ILE A 122 -9.47 -13.91 -6.46
C ILE A 122 -8.43 -14.31 -5.41
N PRO A 123 -7.12 -14.22 -5.71
CA PRO A 123 -6.10 -14.59 -4.74
C PRO A 123 -6.14 -13.63 -3.53
N GLU A 124 -6.47 -14.19 -2.36
CA GLU A 124 -6.80 -13.46 -1.13
C GLU A 124 -5.66 -12.53 -0.68
N LEU A 125 -4.40 -12.93 -0.89
CA LEU A 125 -3.23 -12.12 -0.57
C LEU A 125 -3.22 -10.76 -1.28
N PHE A 126 -3.62 -10.70 -2.55
CA PHE A 126 -3.66 -9.44 -3.29
C PHE A 126 -4.78 -8.53 -2.83
N VAL A 127 -5.90 -9.11 -2.39
CA VAL A 127 -7.01 -8.36 -1.79
C VAL A 127 -6.56 -7.73 -0.47
N ILE A 128 -5.85 -8.49 0.37
CA ILE A 128 -5.29 -7.97 1.63
C ILE A 128 -4.29 -6.84 1.36
N PHE A 129 -3.41 -7.01 0.37
CA PHE A 129 -2.41 -6.00 0.01
C PHE A 129 -3.02 -4.72 -0.57
N SER A 130 -4.16 -4.78 -1.27
CA SER A 130 -4.86 -3.58 -1.75
C SER A 130 -5.67 -2.88 -0.66
N LEU A 131 -6.10 -3.62 0.36
CA LEU A 131 -6.89 -3.07 1.46
C LEU A 131 -6.07 -2.10 2.33
N ILE A 132 -4.76 -2.35 2.45
CA ILE A 132 -3.83 -1.55 3.24
C ILE A 132 -3.62 -0.11 2.69
N PRO A 133 -3.34 0.12 1.40
CA PRO A 133 -3.28 1.47 0.84
C PRO A 133 -4.64 2.18 0.88
N ILE A 134 -5.77 1.45 0.77
CA ILE A 134 -7.11 2.01 0.92
C ILE A 134 -7.32 2.55 2.35
N LEU A 135 -7.04 1.73 3.37
CA LEU A 135 -7.14 2.14 4.77
C LEU A 135 -6.20 3.31 5.10
N TYR A 136 -4.98 3.29 4.54
CA TYR A 136 -4.03 4.39 4.71
C TYR A 136 -4.54 5.69 4.08
N LEU A 137 -5.12 5.63 2.88
CA LEU A 137 -5.66 6.79 2.18
C LEU A 137 -6.88 7.37 2.90
N ILE A 138 -7.81 6.53 3.36
CA ILE A 138 -8.95 6.94 4.18
C ILE A 138 -8.48 7.65 5.47
N SER A 139 -7.45 7.09 6.13
CA SER A 139 -6.87 7.68 7.34
C SER A 139 -6.21 9.04 7.07
N CYS A 140 -5.51 9.18 5.93
CA CYS A 140 -4.90 10.45 5.52
C CYS A 140 -5.97 11.51 5.21
N ILE A 141 -6.99 11.15 4.43
CA ILE A 141 -8.08 12.05 4.07
C ILE A 141 -8.85 12.50 5.31
N GLY A 142 -9.20 11.58 6.22
CA GLY A 142 -9.89 11.90 7.46
C GLY A 142 -9.18 12.98 8.27
N LYS A 143 -7.85 12.92 8.37
CA LYS A 143 -7.05 13.94 9.05
C LYS A 143 -7.02 15.29 8.32
N GLU A 144 -6.90 15.29 7.00
CA GLU A 144 -6.95 16.51 6.19
C GLU A 144 -8.28 17.25 6.41
N TYR A 145 -9.39 16.52 6.48
CA TYR A 145 -10.72 17.07 6.76
C TYR A 145 -10.90 17.55 8.22
N SER A 146 -10.34 16.84 9.20
CA SER A 146 -10.37 17.29 10.60
C SER A 146 -9.48 18.51 10.86
N GLY A 147 -8.35 18.63 10.16
CA GLY A 147 -7.44 19.78 10.29
C GLY A 147 -8.00 21.07 9.69
N LYS A 148 -8.82 21.00 8.64
CA LYS A 148 -9.49 22.17 8.05
C LYS A 148 -10.67 22.73 8.87
N LYS A 149 -11.18 21.99 9.85
CA LYS A 149 -12.31 22.43 10.69
C LYS A 149 -11.93 23.41 11.80
N TYR A 150 -10.65 23.73 11.96
CA TYR A 150 -10.16 24.75 12.89
C TYR A 150 -9.14 25.66 12.20
N PRO A 151 -9.59 26.67 11.41
CA PRO A 151 -8.81 27.87 11.19
C PRO A 151 -8.74 28.72 12.47
#